data_AF-A0A2V6V982-F1
#
_entry.id   AF-A0A2V6V982-F1
#
_cell.length_a   1.000
_cell.length_b   1.000
_cell.length_c   1.000
_cell.angle_alpha   90.00
_cell.angle_beta   90.00
_cell.angle_gamma   90.00
#
_symmetry.space_group_name_H-M   'P 1'
#
loop_
_entity.id
_entity.type
_entity.pdbx_description
1 polymer ?
#
loop_
_entity_poly.entity_id
_entity_poly.type
_entity_poly.pdbx_seq_one_letter_code
_entity_poly.pdbx_strand_id
1 'polypeptide(L)'
;MDYVERYAHAFMAAMAVKRAEGKWRELVYIDLLAGPGKGIDHDSAREFLGSPLRALAVTPAFDRLFFRDLNATNIRTLRKRIPPT
;
A
#
# COMPACT_ATOMS: atom_id res chain seq x y z
N MET A 1 -0.21 -2.42 13.68
CA MET A 1 0.01 -2.22 12.22
C MET A 1 1.07 -3.15 11.62
N ASP A 2 2.09 -3.59 12.37
CA ASP A 2 3.14 -4.52 11.89
C ASP A 2 2.59 -5.84 11.31
N TYR A 3 1.55 -6.41 11.92
CA TYR A 3 0.93 -7.65 11.44
C TYR A 3 0.42 -7.58 9.98
N VAL A 4 -0.25 -6.49 9.60
CA VAL A 4 -0.85 -6.34 8.26
C VAL A 4 0.24 -6.25 7.20
N GLU A 5 1.34 -5.57 7.51
CA GLU A 5 2.50 -5.49 6.62
C GLU A 5 3.15 -6.86 6.44
N ARG A 6 3.42 -7.58 7.52
CA ARG A 6 3.95 -8.96 7.47
C ARG A 6 3.04 -9.89 6.67
N TYR A 7 1.73 -9.77 6.86
CA TYR A 7 0.76 -10.54 6.08
C TYR A 7 0.83 -10.20 4.59
N ALA A 8 0.88 -8.91 4.23
CA ALA A 8 0.98 -8.48 2.84
C ALA A 8 2.26 -9.03 2.17
N HIS A 9 3.39 -9.02 2.87
CA HIS A 9 4.63 -9.63 2.38
C HIS A 9 4.50 -11.14 2.18
N ALA A 10 3.97 -11.87 3.17
CA ALA A 10 3.80 -13.31 3.07
C ALA A 10 2.82 -13.70 1.94
N PHE A 11 1.70 -12.98 1.83
CA PHE A 11 0.73 -13.14 0.76
C PHE A 11 1.39 -12.90 -0.60
N MET A 12 2.09 -11.77 -0.79
CA MET A 12 2.72 -11.45 -2.06
C MET A 12 3.83 -12.43 -2.42
N ALA A 13 4.59 -12.94 -1.45
CA ALA A 13 5.58 -13.98 -1.70
C ALA A 13 4.94 -15.27 -2.25
N ALA A 14 3.84 -15.74 -1.64
CA ALA A 14 3.14 -16.93 -2.11
C ALA A 14 2.46 -16.71 -3.47
N MET A 15 1.83 -15.55 -3.65
CA MET A 15 1.04 -15.25 -4.85
C MET A 15 1.91 -14.88 -6.05
N ALA A 16 3.10 -14.32 -5.84
CA ALA A 16 4.04 -14.03 -6.92
C ALA A 16 4.46 -15.31 -7.67
N VAL A 17 4.62 -16.43 -6.97
CA VAL A 17 4.88 -17.74 -7.61
C VAL A 17 3.69 -18.14 -8.48
N LYS A 18 2.46 -17.96 -7.99
CA LYS A 18 1.24 -18.27 -8.76
C LYS A 18 1.05 -17.35 -9.96
N ARG A 19 1.45 -16.08 -9.85
CA ARG A 19 1.52 -15.15 -10.98
C ARG A 19 2.55 -15.61 -12.02
N ALA A 20 3.74 -16.01 -11.59
CA ALA A 20 4.77 -16.55 -12.50
C ALA A 20 4.35 -17.87 -13.18
N GLU A 21 3.54 -18.70 -12.50
CA GLU A 21 2.89 -19.89 -13.06
C GLU A 21 1.74 -19.55 -14.05
N GLY A 22 1.42 -18.27 -14.26
CA GLY A 22 0.33 -17.83 -15.13
C GLY A 22 -1.08 -18.04 -14.55
N LYS A 23 -1.19 -18.42 -13.27
CA LYS A 23 -2.49 -18.64 -12.61
C LYS A 23 -3.20 -17.34 -12.24
N TRP A 24 -2.44 -16.25 -12.11
CA TRP A 24 -2.97 -14.91 -11.90
C TRP A 24 -2.33 -13.96 -12.90
N ARG A 25 -3.16 -13.19 -13.61
CA ARG A 25 -2.68 -12.20 -14.57
C ARG A 25 -1.98 -11.03 -13.86
N GLU A 26 -2.59 -10.53 -12.79
CA GLU A 26 -2.12 -9.37 -12.03
C GLU A 26 -2.48 -9.53 -10.54
N LEU A 27 -1.65 -9.01 -9.67
CA LEU A 27 -1.85 -8.85 -8.23
C LEU A 27 -1.98 -7.36 -7.93
N VAL A 28 -3.17 -6.94 -7.54
CA VAL A 28 -3.54 -5.53 -7.43
C VAL A 28 -3.84 -5.17 -5.97
N TYR A 29 -3.30 -4.04 -5.53
CA TYR A 29 -3.67 -3.43 -4.26
C TYR A 29 -4.69 -2.33 -4.47
N ILE A 30 -5.77 -2.32 -3.68
CA ILE A 30 -6.82 -1.30 -3.73
C ILE A 30 -7.00 -0.76 -2.32
N ASP A 31 -6.84 0.55 -2.16
CA ASP A 31 -7.11 1.26 -0.91
C ASP A 31 -8.08 2.41 -1.17
N LEU A 32 -9.29 2.26 -0.63
CA LEU A 32 -10.40 3.18 -0.89
C LEU A 32 -10.46 4.33 0.13
N LEU A 33 -9.64 4.27 1.18
CA LEU A 33 -9.53 5.25 2.26
C LEU A 33 -8.04 5.49 2.57
N ALA A 34 -7.27 5.75 1.52
CA ALA A 34 -5.81 5.74 1.56
C ALA A 34 -5.18 6.83 2.43
N GLY A 35 -5.95 7.88 2.76
CA GLY A 35 -5.44 9.00 3.50
C GLY A 35 -4.33 9.75 2.75
N PRO A 36 -3.60 10.62 3.44
CA PRO A 36 -2.49 11.35 2.86
C PRO A 36 -1.19 10.52 2.78
N GLY A 37 -1.23 9.23 3.10
CA GLY A 37 -0.09 8.30 3.08
C GLY A 37 0.80 8.29 4.31
N LYS A 38 0.69 9.26 5.20
CA LYS A 38 1.32 9.25 6.53
C LYS A 38 0.30 9.62 7.58
N GLY A 39 0.32 8.91 8.70
CA GLY A 39 -0.54 9.18 9.86
C GLY A 39 0.30 9.65 11.05
N ILE A 40 -0.37 10.19 12.05
CA ILE A 40 0.23 10.51 13.35
C ILE A 40 -0.51 9.66 14.38
N ASP A 41 0.26 8.95 15.19
CA ASP A 41 -0.26 8.25 16.36
C ASP A 41 -0.64 9.28 17.43
N HIS A 42 -1.88 9.25 17.90
CA HIS A 42 -2.40 10.30 18.78
C HIS A 42 -1.71 10.30 20.15
N ASP A 43 -1.36 9.12 20.68
CA ASP A 43 -0.82 8.98 22.03
C ASP A 43 0.66 9.32 22.10
N SER A 44 1.43 8.90 21.08
CA SER A 44 2.88 9.13 21.03
C SER A 44 3.29 10.34 20.20
N ALA A 45 2.35 10.96 19.47
CA ALA A 45 2.59 11.99 18.47
C ALA A 45 3.58 11.58 17.36
N ARG A 46 3.87 10.28 17.21
CA ARG A 46 4.82 9.77 16.22
C ARG A 46 4.18 9.63 14.86
N GLU A 47 4.90 10.10 13.84
CA GLU A 47 4.53 9.87 12.45
C GLU A 47 4.74 8.40 12.08
N PHE A 48 3.83 7.83 11.31
CA PHE A 48 3.97 6.50 10.73
C PHE A 48 3.55 6.47 9.26
N LEU A 49 4.11 5.52 8.50
CA LEU A 49 3.70 5.27 7.12
C LEU A 49 2.29 4.68 7.10
N GLY A 50 1.39 5.29 6.34
CA GLY A 50 0.04 4.78 6.09
C GLY A 50 0.03 3.60 5.12
N SER A 51 -1.13 2.98 4.97
CA SER A 51 -1.37 1.84 4.08
C SER A 51 -0.84 2.02 2.64
N PRO A 52 -1.02 3.15 1.93
CA PRO A 52 -0.54 3.25 0.55
C PRO A 52 0.98 3.28 0.45
N LEU A 53 1.69 3.90 1.41
CA LEU A 53 3.16 3.93 1.41
C LEU A 53 3.76 2.58 1.82
N ARG A 54 3.10 1.87 2.74
CA ARG A 54 3.49 0.49 3.10
C ARG A 54 3.27 -0.47 1.93
N ALA A 55 2.14 -0.38 1.23
CA ALA A 55 1.84 -1.23 0.08
C ALA A 55 2.88 -1.08 -1.05
N LEU A 56 3.41 0.13 -1.25
CA LEU A 56 4.50 0.38 -2.21
C LEU A 56 5.83 -0.27 -1.82
N ALA A 57 6.06 -0.52 -0.54
CA ALA A 57 7.29 -1.16 -0.04
C ALA A 57 7.20 -2.70 -0.05
N VAL A 58 6.02 -3.28 -0.30
CA VAL A 58 5.85 -4.73 -0.29
C VAL A 58 6.69 -5.36 -1.40
N THR A 59 7.43 -6.39 -1.02
CA THR A 59 8.26 -7.20 -1.92
C THR A 59 7.89 -8.67 -1.73
N PRO A 60 7.55 -9.42 -2.79
CA PRO A 60 7.41 -8.98 -4.20
C PRO A 60 6.33 -7.93 -4.43
N ALA A 61 6.54 -7.01 -5.38
CA ALA A 61 5.65 -5.89 -5.62
C ALA A 61 4.31 -6.28 -6.26
N PHE A 62 3.27 -5.51 -5.91
CA PHE A 62 2.00 -5.50 -6.64
C PHE A 62 2.21 -4.99 -8.07
N ASP A 63 1.42 -5.49 -9.00
CA ASP A 63 1.47 -5.03 -10.40
C ASP A 63 0.83 -3.64 -10.53
N ARG A 64 -0.22 -3.37 -9.76
CA ARG A 64 -0.94 -2.10 -9.77
C ARG A 64 -1.44 -1.74 -8.38
N LEU A 65 -1.46 -0.44 -8.10
CA LEU A 65 -1.98 0.11 -6.85
C LEU A 65 -3.00 1.20 -7.17
N PHE A 66 -4.20 1.07 -6.61
CA PHE A 66 -5.28 2.05 -6.74
C PHE A 66 -5.53 2.71 -5.39
N PHE A 67 -5.36 4.03 -5.33
CA PHE A 67 -5.56 4.82 -4.13
C PHE A 67 -6.73 5.80 -4.32
N ARG A 68 -7.70 5.71 -3.42
CA ARG A 68 -8.86 6.62 -3.35
C ARG A 68 -9.07 7.07 -1.90
N ASP A 69 -9.69 8.23 -1.78
CA ASP A 69 -10.12 8.80 -0.51
C ASP A 69 -11.34 9.70 -0.80
N LEU A 70 -12.21 9.89 0.19
CA LEU A 70 -13.33 10.81 0.12
C LEU A 70 -12.84 12.27 0.10
N ASN A 71 -11.75 12.56 0.81
CA ASN A 71 -11.13 13.88 0.84
C ASN A 71 -10.08 14.02 -0.26
N ALA A 72 -10.38 14.83 -1.27
CA ALA A 72 -9.45 15.07 -2.38
C ALA A 72 -8.08 15.66 -1.93
N THR A 73 -8.02 16.34 -0.78
CA THR A 73 -6.76 16.83 -0.20
C THR A 73 -5.83 15.69 0.19
N ASN A 74 -6.37 14.60 0.73
CA ASN A 74 -5.59 13.41 1.05
C ASN A 74 -4.91 12.84 -0.19
N ILE A 75 -5.67 12.69 -1.29
CA ILE A 75 -5.11 12.20 -2.56
C ILE A 75 -4.06 13.15 -3.15
N ARG A 76 -4.29 14.47 -3.11
CA ARG A 76 -3.28 15.44 -3.56
C ARG A 76 -2.00 15.36 -2.74
N THR A 77 -2.11 15.17 -1.43
CA THR A 77 -0.96 15.03 -0.53
C THR A 77 -0.24 13.70 -0.76
N LEU A 78 -1.00 12.60 -0.86
CA LEU A 78 -0.46 11.28 -1.14
C LEU A 78 0.34 11.25 -2.45
N ARG A 79 -0.17 11.88 -3.51
CA ARG A 79 0.52 11.96 -4.81
C ARG A 79 1.92 12.60 -4.73
N LYS A 80 2.15 13.52 -3.78
CA LYS A 80 3.46 14.15 -3.55
C LYS A 80 4.43 13.26 -2.76
N ARG A 81 3.93 12.21 -2.13
CA ARG A 81 4.67 11.31 -1.23
C ARG A 81 4.98 9.95 -1.86
N ILE A 82 4.36 9.65 -2.99
CA ILE A 82 4.61 8.45 -3.80
C ILE A 82 5.71 8.78 -4.82
N PRO A 83 6.67 7.87 -5.07
CA PRO A 83 7.67 8.05 -6.12
C PRO A 83 7.00 8.26 -7.51
N PRO A 84 7.60 9.07 -8.40
CA PRO A 84 7.12 9.14 -9.77
C PRO A 84 7.15 7.75 -10.41
N THR A 85 6.12 7.47 -11.20
CA THR A 85 5.98 6.21 -11.97
C THR A 85 6.74 6.31 -13.29
#